data_AF-A0ABD4K4E3-F1
#
_entry.id   AF-A0ABD4K4E3-F1
#
_cell.length_a   1.000
_cell.length_b   1.000
_cell.length_c   1.000
_cell.angle_alpha   90.00
_cell.angle_beta   90.00
_cell.angle_gamma   90.00
#
_symmetry.space_group_name_H-M   'P 1'
#
loop_
_entity.id
_entity.type
_entity.pdbx_description
1 polymer ?
#
loop_
_entity_poly.entity_id
_entity_poly.type
_entity_poly.pdbx_seq_one_letter_code
_entity_poly.pdbx_strand_id
1 'polypeptide(L)'
;LWQQLLSTGNVTRETDFFQQGGDSLLATRLTGQLHQAGYEAQLSDLFNHPRLADFAATLRKTDVPVEQPFVHSPEDRYQPFALTDVQQAYLVGRQPGFALGGVGSHFFVEFEIADLDLTRLETVWNRLIARHD
;
A
#
# COMPACT_ATOMS: atom_id res chain seq x y z
N LEU A 1 -6.37 0.15 17.28
CA LEU A 1 -6.04 0.79 15.99
C LEU A 1 -5.01 1.91 16.14
N TRP A 2 -5.37 3.14 16.55
CA TRP A 2 -4.42 4.28 16.53
C TRP A 2 -3.16 4.05 17.37
N GLN A 3 -3.28 3.55 18.60
CA GLN A 3 -2.10 3.23 19.44
C GLN A 3 -1.12 2.26 18.75
N GLN A 4 -1.66 1.27 18.03
CA GLN A 4 -0.85 0.28 17.31
C GLN A 4 -0.19 0.88 16.08
N LEU A 5 -0.91 1.72 15.32
CA LEU A 5 -0.40 2.34 14.09
C LEU A 5 0.63 3.43 14.37
N LEU A 6 0.38 4.26 15.37
CA LEU A 6 1.23 5.39 15.74
C LEU A 6 2.38 4.97 16.67
N SER A 7 2.37 3.72 17.17
CA SER A 7 3.34 3.23 18.16
C SER A 7 3.40 4.11 19.43
N THR A 8 2.28 4.74 19.79
CA THR A 8 2.16 5.64 20.96
C THR A 8 1.33 5.03 22.08
N GLY A 9 1.75 5.19 23.33
CA GLY A 9 1.09 4.59 24.50
C GLY A 9 -0.26 5.22 24.88
N ASN A 10 -0.40 6.55 24.79
CA ASN A 10 -1.60 7.26 25.22
C ASN A 10 -2.29 7.96 24.05
N VAL A 11 -3.29 7.28 23.46
CA VAL A 11 -4.25 7.91 22.53
C VAL A 11 -5.54 8.16 23.28
N THR A 12 -6.01 9.40 23.25
CA THR A 12 -7.26 9.88 23.84
C THR A 12 -8.22 10.34 22.74
N ARG A 13 -9.47 10.63 23.10
CA ARG A 13 -10.48 11.18 22.18
C ARG A 13 -10.06 12.49 21.52
N GLU A 14 -9.18 13.25 22.19
CA GLU A 14 -8.69 14.55 21.73
C GLU A 14 -7.39 14.45 20.93
N THR A 15 -6.83 13.24 20.81
CA THR A 15 -5.57 13.03 20.11
C THR A 15 -5.74 13.30 18.63
N ASP A 16 -4.85 14.13 18.08
CA ASP A 16 -4.73 14.41 16.66
C ASP A 16 -3.81 13.39 16.00
N PHE A 17 -4.25 12.78 14.90
CA PHE A 17 -3.54 11.71 14.20
C PHE A 17 -2.17 12.16 13.67
N PHE A 18 -2.12 13.34 13.05
CA PHE A 18 -0.94 13.84 12.36
C PHE A 18 0.05 14.47 13.33
N GLN A 19 -0.42 15.10 14.40
CA GLN A 19 0.46 15.60 15.47
C GLN A 19 1.21 14.48 16.19
N GLN A 20 0.65 13.27 16.21
CA GLN A 20 1.30 12.08 16.78
C GLN A 20 2.19 11.31 15.80
N GLY A 21 2.54 11.92 14.66
CA GLY A 21 3.41 11.32 13.66
C GLY A 21 2.70 10.41 12.65
N GLY A 22 1.37 10.49 12.59
CA GLY A 22 0.60 9.87 11.51
C GLY A 22 0.94 10.48 10.15
N ASP A 23 1.07 9.65 9.12
CA ASP A 23 1.26 10.06 7.74
C ASP A 23 0.21 9.42 6.81
N SER A 24 0.30 9.70 5.50
CA SER A 24 -0.63 9.15 4.52
C SER A 24 -0.58 7.62 4.40
N LEU A 25 0.56 7.00 4.67
CA LEU A 25 0.71 5.54 4.65
C LEU A 25 0.01 4.91 5.86
N LEU A 26 0.21 5.46 7.05
CA LEU A 26 -0.49 5.03 8.27
C LEU A 26 -2.00 5.28 8.16
N ALA A 27 -2.40 6.40 7.56
CA ALA A 27 -3.80 6.71 7.33
C ALA A 27 -4.45 5.72 6.34
N THR A 28 -3.76 5.36 5.26
CA THR A 28 -4.22 4.33 4.29
C THR A 28 -4.33 2.95 4.95
N ARG A 29 -3.40 2.60 5.83
CA ARG A 29 -3.48 1.36 6.63
C ARG A 29 -4.65 1.40 7.61
N LEU A 30 -4.90 2.55 8.24
CA LEU A 30 -6.04 2.75 9.15
C LEU A 30 -7.37 2.52 8.44
N THR A 31 -7.59 3.16 7.29
CA THR A 31 -8.84 3.02 6.52
C THR A 31 -9.03 1.58 6.05
N GLY A 32 -7.97 0.91 5.57
CA GLY A 32 -8.03 -0.51 5.22
C GLY A 32 -8.42 -1.43 6.39
N GLN A 33 -7.85 -1.21 7.59
CA GLN A 33 -8.22 -1.98 8.79
C GLN A 33 -9.66 -1.69 9.26
N LEU A 34 -10.13 -0.45 9.13
CA LEU A 34 -11.53 -0.10 9.44
C LEU A 34 -12.50 -0.75 8.46
N HIS A 35 -12.17 -0.78 7.18
CA HIS A 35 -12.95 -1.48 6.16
C HIS A 35 -13.05 -2.98 6.48
N GLN A 36 -11.95 -3.63 6.85
CA GLN A 36 -11.95 -5.04 7.30
C GLN A 36 -12.78 -5.26 8.58
N ALA A 37 -12.93 -4.24 9.42
CA ALA A 37 -13.78 -4.26 10.60
C ALA A 37 -15.24 -3.88 10.34
N GLY A 38 -15.63 -3.66 9.07
CA GLY A 38 -17.00 -3.32 8.67
C GLY A 38 -17.37 -1.85 8.86
N TYR A 39 -16.39 -0.95 8.82
CA TYR A 39 -16.60 0.50 8.84
C TYR A 39 -16.19 1.10 7.50
N GLU A 40 -17.03 1.95 6.93
CA GLU A 40 -16.66 2.83 5.84
C GLU A 40 -15.84 3.99 6.41
N ALA A 41 -14.61 4.15 5.90
CA ALA A 41 -13.67 5.16 6.36
C ALA A 41 -12.96 5.79 5.16
N GLN A 42 -13.15 7.09 4.95
CA GLN A 42 -12.45 7.79 3.87
C GLN A 42 -11.19 8.47 4.40
N LEU A 43 -10.13 8.41 3.60
CA LEU A 43 -8.88 9.10 3.92
C LEU A 43 -9.10 10.62 4.06
N SER A 44 -9.96 11.19 3.21
CA SER A 44 -10.38 12.60 3.27
C SER A 44 -10.99 12.98 4.62
N ASP A 45 -11.79 12.11 5.23
CA ASP A 45 -12.42 12.38 6.52
C ASP A 45 -11.37 12.51 7.62
N LEU A 46 -10.33 11.68 7.60
CA LEU A 46 -9.24 11.78 8.56
C LEU A 46 -8.45 13.09 8.39
N PHE A 47 -8.23 13.55 7.16
CA PHE A 47 -7.58 14.84 6.91
C PHE A 47 -8.43 16.03 7.37
N ASN A 48 -9.74 15.97 7.15
CA ASN A 48 -10.66 17.04 7.55
C ASN A 48 -10.96 17.03 9.05
N HIS A 49 -10.89 15.87 9.69
CA HIS A 49 -11.24 15.64 11.09
C HIS A 49 -10.14 14.85 11.81
N PRO A 50 -8.92 15.39 11.98
CA PRO A 50 -7.76 14.64 12.44
C PRO A 50 -7.80 14.22 13.91
N ARG A 51 -8.74 14.74 14.71
CA ARG A 51 -8.94 14.36 16.11
C ARG A 51 -9.74 13.07 16.20
N LEU A 52 -9.32 12.15 17.06
CA LEU A 52 -9.92 10.81 17.15
C LEU A 52 -11.45 10.84 17.31
N ALA A 53 -11.98 11.69 18.19
CA ALA A 53 -13.42 11.80 18.40
C ALA A 53 -14.17 12.27 17.14
N ASP A 54 -13.59 13.24 16.43
CA ASP A 54 -14.20 13.86 15.26
C ASP A 54 -14.16 12.90 14.07
N PHE A 55 -13.02 12.23 13.83
CA PHE A 55 -12.90 11.16 12.83
C PHE A 55 -13.85 9.99 13.13
N ALA A 56 -13.89 9.52 14.39
CA ALA A 56 -14.75 8.41 14.74
C ALA A 56 -16.24 8.72 14.52
N ALA A 57 -16.64 9.99 14.62
CA ALA A 57 -18.01 10.42 14.35
C ALA A 57 -18.38 10.39 12.85
N THR A 58 -17.41 10.37 11.93
CA THR A 58 -17.67 10.23 10.49
C THR A 58 -17.85 8.78 10.06
N LEU A 59 -17.40 7.82 10.88
CA LEU A 59 -17.43 6.40 10.55
C LEU A 59 -18.86 5.87 10.45
N ARG A 60 -19.15 5.18 9.36
CA ARG A 60 -20.43 4.51 9.14
C ARG A 60 -20.21 3.01 9.15
N LYS A 61 -21.05 2.28 9.90
CA LYS A 61 -21.04 0.81 9.83
C LYS A 61 -21.62 0.39 8.49
N THR A 62 -20.93 -0.51 7.80
CA THR A 62 -21.36 -1.05 6.51
C THR A 62 -21.66 -2.54 6.65
N ASP A 63 -22.74 -2.97 6.00
CA ASP A 63 -23.09 -4.39 5.83
C ASP A 63 -22.54 -4.94 4.50
N VAL A 64 -21.80 -4.13 3.74
CA VAL A 64 -21.10 -4.61 2.55
C VAL A 64 -20.08 -5.65 2.97
N PRO A 65 -20.10 -6.86 2.38
CA PRO A 65 -19.11 -7.88 2.68
C PRO A 65 -17.71 -7.31 2.47
N VAL A 66 -16.84 -7.52 3.46
CA VAL A 66 -15.41 -7.22 3.31
C VAL A 66 -14.91 -7.96 2.07
N GLU A 67 -14.28 -7.23 1.13
CA GLU A 67 -13.67 -7.85 -0.04
C GLU A 67 -12.77 -9.00 0.42
N GLN A 68 -12.96 -10.17 -0.19
CA GLN A 68 -12.13 -11.31 0.14
C GLN A 68 -10.71 -11.01 -0.30
N PRO A 69 -9.71 -11.24 0.56
CA PRO A 69 -8.32 -11.06 0.17
C PRO A 69 -8.03 -11.93 -1.04
N PHE A 70 -7.25 -11.38 -1.99
CA PHE A 70 -6.80 -12.15 -3.14
C PHE A 70 -6.07 -13.40 -2.67
N VAL A 71 -6.55 -14.56 -3.11
CA VAL A 71 -5.93 -15.85 -2.83
C VAL A 71 -5.05 -16.19 -4.02
N HIS A 72 -3.78 -16.49 -3.75
CA HIS A 72 -2.87 -16.95 -4.79
C HIS A 72 -3.38 -18.28 -5.35
N SER A 73 -3.47 -18.40 -6.68
CA SER A 73 -3.78 -19.65 -7.38
C SER A 73 -2.49 -20.21 -8.00
N PRO A 74 -1.84 -21.20 -7.38
CA PRO A 74 -0.65 -21.82 -7.97
C PRO A 74 -0.95 -22.58 -9.27
N GLU A 75 -2.17 -23.07 -9.44
CA GLU A 75 -2.59 -23.87 -10.60
C GLU A 75 -2.73 -23.00 -11.86
N ASP A 76 -3.14 -21.74 -11.69
CA ASP A 76 -3.30 -20.77 -12.77
C ASP A 76 -2.04 -19.91 -13.00
N ARG A 77 -0.91 -20.27 -12.37
CA ARG A 77 0.33 -19.49 -12.47
C ARG A 77 0.74 -19.36 -13.95
N TYR A 78 1.02 -18.12 -14.36
CA TYR A 78 1.35 -17.72 -15.73
C TYR A 78 0.23 -17.77 -16.76
N GLN A 79 -1.01 -18.09 -16.37
CA GLN A 79 -2.15 -17.91 -17.27
C GLN A 79 -2.41 -16.41 -17.50
N PRO A 80 -2.84 -15.99 -18.70
CA PRO A 80 -3.20 -14.60 -18.95
C PRO A 80 -4.31 -14.14 -18.00
N PHE A 81 -4.15 -12.94 -17.44
CA PHE A 81 -5.15 -12.30 -16.59
C PHE A 81 -5.38 -10.85 -17.02
N ALA A 82 -6.53 -10.30 -16.64
CA ALA A 82 -6.84 -8.90 -16.91
C ALA A 82 -5.89 -7.99 -16.13
N LEU A 83 -5.26 -7.04 -16.82
CA LEU A 83 -4.44 -6.03 -16.17
C LEU A 83 -5.31 -5.12 -15.30
N THR A 84 -4.76 -4.70 -14.16
CA THR A 84 -5.31 -3.56 -13.42
C THR A 84 -5.20 -2.28 -14.27
N ASP A 85 -6.01 -1.28 -13.97
CA ASP A 85 -5.96 0.02 -14.66
C ASP A 85 -4.56 0.64 -14.67
N VAL A 86 -3.82 0.51 -13.55
CA VAL A 86 -2.45 0.99 -13.44
C VAL A 86 -1.50 0.18 -14.33
N GLN A 87 -1.59 -1.16 -14.31
CA GLN A 87 -0.76 -2.00 -15.18
C GLN A 87 -1.04 -1.71 -16.67
N GLN A 88 -2.31 -1.51 -17.04
CA GLN A 88 -2.69 -1.14 -18.40
C GLN A 88 -2.14 0.25 -18.78
N ALA A 89 -2.23 1.24 -17.90
CA ALA A 89 -1.67 2.56 -18.12
C ALA A 89 -0.16 2.51 -18.39
N TYR A 90 0.59 1.72 -17.60
CA TYR A 90 2.03 1.52 -17.81
C TYR A 90 2.33 0.78 -19.13
N LEU A 91 1.53 -0.22 -19.50
CA LEU A 91 1.70 -0.95 -20.75
C LEU A 91 1.44 -0.06 -21.98
N VAL A 92 0.43 0.80 -21.92
CA VAL A 92 0.13 1.76 -23.00
C VAL A 92 1.18 2.86 -23.04
N GLY A 93 1.52 3.45 -21.89
CA GLY A 93 2.45 4.58 -21.80
C GLY A 93 3.87 4.26 -22.29
N ARG A 94 4.31 3.00 -22.19
CA ARG A 94 5.62 2.58 -22.72
C ARG A 94 5.64 2.37 -24.23
N GLN A 95 4.50 2.41 -24.93
CA GLN A 95 4.49 2.25 -26.39
C GLN A 95 5.16 3.44 -27.10
N PRO A 96 5.79 3.22 -28.26
CA PRO A 96 6.26 4.33 -29.10
C PRO A 96 5.08 5.26 -29.46
N GLY A 97 5.27 6.58 -29.30
CA GLY A 97 4.24 7.59 -29.65
C GLY A 97 3.70 8.38 -28.47
N PHE A 98 3.96 7.96 -27.22
CA PHE A 98 3.70 8.75 -26.03
C PHE A 98 4.95 9.52 -25.58
N ALA A 99 4.77 10.64 -24.86
CA ALA A 99 5.88 11.36 -24.23
C ALA A 99 6.57 10.46 -23.21
N LEU A 100 7.90 10.33 -23.29
CA LEU A 100 8.70 9.34 -22.53
C LEU A 100 8.32 7.87 -22.83
N GLY A 101 7.60 7.61 -23.92
CA GLY A 101 7.34 6.26 -24.42
C GLY A 101 8.57 5.61 -25.02
N GLY A 102 8.48 4.31 -25.33
CA GLY A 102 9.62 3.52 -25.84
C GLY A 102 10.58 3.05 -24.75
N VAL A 103 10.41 3.49 -23.50
CA VAL A 103 11.16 3.02 -22.32
C VAL A 103 10.20 2.40 -21.30
N GLY A 104 10.65 1.33 -20.65
CA GLY A 104 9.97 0.81 -19.46
C GLY A 104 10.16 1.73 -18.26
N SER A 105 9.43 1.47 -17.18
CA SER A 105 9.67 2.16 -15.91
C SER A 105 10.94 1.63 -15.27
N HIS A 106 11.92 2.51 -15.13
CA HIS A 106 13.20 2.21 -14.50
C HIS A 106 13.41 3.14 -13.31
N PHE A 107 14.04 2.61 -12.28
CA PHE A 107 14.50 3.36 -11.13
C PHE A 107 15.96 2.98 -10.89
N PHE A 108 16.78 3.96 -10.51
CA PHE A 108 18.21 3.80 -10.37
C PHE A 108 18.61 4.20 -8.95
N VAL A 109 19.40 3.34 -8.30
CA VAL A 109 19.98 3.57 -6.98
C VAL A 109 21.42 3.12 -7.00
N GLU A 110 22.29 3.91 -6.40
CA GLU A 110 23.69 3.57 -6.18
C GLU A 110 23.90 3.20 -4.72
N PHE A 111 24.71 2.17 -4.48
CA PHE A 111 25.10 1.73 -3.14
C PHE A 111 26.62 1.63 -3.07
N GLU A 112 27.19 2.14 -1.99
CA GLU A 112 28.59 1.92 -1.63
C GLU A 112 28.66 0.88 -0.51
N ILE A 113 29.31 -0.25 -0.77
CA ILE A 113 29.38 -1.40 0.15
C ILE A 113 30.81 -1.93 0.16
N ALA A 114 31.47 -1.91 1.32
CA ALA A 114 32.88 -2.28 1.47
C ALA A 114 33.17 -3.76 1.13
N ASP A 115 32.35 -4.68 1.64
CA ASP A 115 32.56 -6.13 1.53
C ASP A 115 31.36 -6.84 0.88
N LEU A 116 30.99 -6.42 -0.33
CA LEU A 116 29.83 -6.99 -1.03
C LEU A 116 30.09 -8.42 -1.50
N ASP A 117 29.35 -9.38 -0.93
CA ASP A 117 29.26 -10.74 -1.46
C ASP A 117 28.25 -10.79 -2.63
N LEU A 118 28.78 -10.74 -3.85
CA LEU A 118 27.99 -10.76 -5.09
C LEU A 118 27.18 -12.05 -5.26
N THR A 119 27.75 -13.20 -4.87
CA THR A 119 27.09 -14.50 -4.98
C THR A 119 25.87 -14.55 -4.06
N ARG A 120 26.02 -14.04 -2.83
CA ARG A 120 24.91 -13.94 -1.89
C ARG A 120 23.85 -12.95 -2.37
N LEU A 121 24.25 -11.80 -2.90
CA LEU A 121 23.32 -10.81 -3.46
C LEU A 121 22.46 -11.43 -4.57
N GLU A 122 23.09 -12.08 -5.55
CA GLU A 122 22.41 -12.74 -6.66
C GLU A 122 21.45 -13.83 -6.16
N THR A 123 21.90 -14.65 -5.21
CA THR A 123 21.08 -15.72 -4.62
C THR A 123 19.81 -15.17 -3.96
N VAL A 124 19.95 -14.09 -3.18
CA VAL A 124 18.81 -13.46 -2.48
C VAL A 124 17.90 -12.75 -3.49
N TRP A 125 18.47 -12.09 -4.51
CA TRP A 125 17.71 -11.42 -5.55
C TRP A 125 16.85 -12.40 -6.35
N ASN A 126 17.42 -13.54 -6.76
CA ASN A 126 16.67 -14.58 -7.47
C ASN A 126 15.58 -15.21 -6.60
N ARG A 127 15.79 -15.33 -5.28
CA ARG A 127 14.73 -15.74 -4.35
C ARG A 127 13.60 -14.72 -4.27
N LEU A 128 13.90 -13.43 -4.32
CA LEU A 128 12.90 -12.37 -4.34
C LEU A 128 12.08 -12.44 -5.63
N ILE A 129 12.73 -12.61 -6.79
CA ILE A 129 12.04 -12.82 -8.08
C ILE A 129 11.11 -14.03 -8.00
N ALA A 130 11.59 -15.19 -7.56
CA ALA A 130 10.78 -16.41 -7.48
C ALA A 130 9.59 -16.33 -6.49
N ARG A 131 9.66 -15.39 -5.52
CA ARG A 131 8.60 -15.12 -4.56
C ARG A 131 7.53 -14.16 -5.11
N HIS A 132 7.89 -13.28 -6.04
CA HIS A 132 7.05 -12.20 -6.54
C HIS A 132 6.88 -12.32 -8.06
N ASP A 133 5.88 -13.11 -8.45
CA ASP A 133 5.36 -13.15 -9.82
C ASP A 133 4.28 -12.08 -10.04
#